data_AF-A0A7J4ZS87-F1
#
_entry.id   AF-A0A7J4ZS87-F1
#
_cell.length_a   1.000
_cell.length_b   1.000
_cell.length_c   1.000
_cell.angle_alpha   90.00
_cell.angle_beta   90.00
_cell.angle_gamma   90.00
#
_symmetry.space_group_name_H-M   'P 1'
#
loop_
_entity.id
_entity.type
_entity.pdbx_description
1 polymer ?
#
loop_
_entity_poly.entity_id
_entity_poly.type
_entity_poly.pdbx_seq_one_letter_code
_entity_poly.pdbx_strand_id
1 'polypeptide(L)'
;MTDYRSLEKLPDTAGYKPGDVLVLVGELFGRGYANGLVEEARRIGMDVIGTTVGRRDSDGTLRPLTAEELAGAEALLGGSIINVPLEAGFDMEQVDGQPSVAEQLKKAKPDEWASISFSPDFIEKARSAGTARMRAALAQVMHQLASRIPSGANVLFAHSMAGGIPRARVFMPLLNRVFKGTGDKFLASEGFWNSDLGRLCDASFNEVTGDTFRYLIEESAALRGRLGAAGGQVRYAAYGYHGTAVLVGGEYRWQSYTPYVQGWAKMRLEDIAAEATGNGVVATVFNCPEIQTNSSALFLGVEISLYPLLSAIRNVAGERAAAPLFERCQAMLKEGETVEHLLERADAYLASPLLAGMLDFATWPHHSTREQMELMLASSAELLGMHADHKQLICAELSRIVFLSTGRLMVHASWNPGAAALWLSHDIIARLLHDELGTGII
;
A
#
# COMPACT_ATOMS: atom_id res chain seq x y z
N MET A 1 3.34 14.36 12.65
CA MET A 1 2.47 13.17 12.65
C MET A 1 1.06 13.67 12.45
N THR A 2 0.38 13.15 11.44
CA THR A 2 -1.00 13.50 11.10
C THR A 2 -1.95 13.03 12.20
N ASP A 3 -3.01 13.78 12.49
CA ASP A 3 -4.06 13.32 13.40
C ASP A 3 -4.76 12.08 12.82
N TYR A 4 -5.09 11.10 13.66
CA TYR A 4 -5.94 9.98 13.26
C TYR A 4 -7.34 10.48 12.87
N ARG A 5 -7.70 10.34 11.59
CA ARG A 5 -8.98 10.79 11.03
C ARG A 5 -9.69 9.68 10.27
N SER A 6 -10.54 8.93 10.97
CA SER A 6 -11.40 7.92 10.35
C SER A 6 -12.42 8.55 9.42
N LEU A 7 -12.67 7.92 8.28
CA LEU A 7 -13.80 8.28 7.41
C LEU A 7 -15.10 7.73 8.01
N GLU A 8 -15.80 8.53 8.82
CA GLU A 8 -16.98 8.05 9.56
C GLU A 8 -18.26 7.95 8.72
N LYS A 9 -18.33 8.72 7.62
CA LYS A 9 -19.49 8.81 6.73
C LYS A 9 -19.11 8.41 5.33
N LEU A 10 -20.03 7.74 4.63
CA LEU A 10 -19.84 7.44 3.22
C LEU A 10 -19.69 8.74 2.43
N PRO A 11 -18.74 8.79 1.48
CA PRO A 11 -18.56 9.97 0.64
C PRO A 11 -19.76 10.12 -0.30
N ASP A 12 -20.06 11.38 -0.65
CA ASP A 12 -21.01 11.66 -1.72
C ASP A 12 -20.52 11.07 -3.06
N THR A 13 -21.45 10.88 -4.00
CA THR A 13 -21.07 10.50 -5.36
C THR A 13 -20.16 11.58 -5.97
N ALA A 14 -19.03 11.15 -6.55
CA ALA A 14 -18.05 12.07 -7.11
C ALA A 14 -18.55 12.65 -8.43
N GLY A 15 -18.08 13.84 -8.79
CA GLY A 15 -18.40 14.49 -10.06
C GLY A 15 -17.63 13.94 -11.27
N TYR A 16 -16.89 12.84 -11.13
CA TYR A 16 -16.22 12.18 -12.25
C TYR A 16 -17.25 11.55 -13.20
N LYS A 17 -16.98 11.60 -14.51
CA LYS A 17 -17.91 11.18 -15.56
C LYS A 17 -17.17 10.66 -16.80
N PRO A 18 -17.88 10.09 -17.80
CA PRO A 18 -17.27 9.75 -19.07
C PRO A 18 -16.50 10.92 -19.71
N GLY A 19 -15.26 10.65 -20.12
CA GLY A 19 -14.30 11.64 -20.62
C GLY A 19 -13.34 12.21 -19.56
N ASP A 20 -13.57 11.93 -18.27
CA ASP A 20 -12.59 12.16 -17.21
C ASP A 20 -11.59 11.00 -17.11
N VAL A 21 -10.43 11.24 -16.51
CA VAL A 21 -9.28 10.32 -16.60
C VAL A 21 -8.76 9.92 -15.22
N LEU A 22 -8.64 8.61 -14.98
CA LEU A 22 -7.83 8.05 -13.90
C LEU A 22 -6.42 7.80 -14.46
N VAL A 23 -5.41 8.38 -13.82
CA VAL A 23 -3.99 8.11 -14.13
C VAL A 23 -3.37 7.30 -13.00
N LEU A 24 -3.11 6.01 -13.23
CA LEU A 24 -2.43 5.14 -12.27
C LEU A 24 -0.90 5.31 -12.38
N VAL A 25 -0.31 5.92 -11.36
CA VAL A 25 1.13 6.16 -11.22
C VAL A 25 1.73 5.10 -10.30
N GLY A 26 2.38 4.12 -10.93
CA GLY A 26 2.64 2.80 -10.40
C GLY A 26 2.21 1.75 -11.43
N GLU A 27 2.55 0.49 -11.18
CA GLU A 27 2.23 -0.62 -12.08
C GLU A 27 1.28 -1.60 -11.37
N LEU A 28 0.24 -2.05 -12.09
CA LEU A 28 -0.76 -2.96 -11.55
C LEU A 28 -0.21 -4.38 -11.56
N PHE A 29 -0.09 -5.01 -10.39
CA PHE A 29 0.38 -6.38 -10.27
C PHE A 29 -0.67 -7.26 -9.58
N GLY A 30 -1.12 -8.30 -10.29
CA GLY A 30 -2.03 -9.30 -9.73
C GLY A 30 -3.31 -8.69 -9.11
N ARG A 31 -3.68 -9.19 -7.92
CA ARG A 31 -4.77 -8.64 -7.11
C ARG A 31 -4.17 -7.80 -5.98
N GLY A 32 -4.58 -6.54 -5.89
CA GLY A 32 -4.19 -5.60 -4.86
C GLY A 32 -5.08 -4.36 -4.87
N TYR A 33 -4.73 -3.39 -4.04
CA TYR A 33 -5.52 -2.19 -3.79
C TYR A 33 -5.90 -1.40 -5.05
N ALA A 34 -4.95 -1.20 -5.96
CA ALA A 34 -5.16 -0.44 -7.19
C ALA A 34 -6.20 -1.07 -8.13
N ASN A 35 -6.46 -2.38 -8.03
CA ASN A 35 -7.49 -3.04 -8.84
C ASN A 35 -8.88 -2.46 -8.55
N GLY A 36 -9.24 -2.30 -7.27
CA GLY A 36 -10.56 -1.76 -6.93
C GLY A 36 -10.76 -0.32 -7.38
N LEU A 37 -9.71 0.51 -7.35
CA LEU A 37 -9.78 1.89 -7.82
C LEU A 37 -9.96 1.95 -9.35
N VAL A 38 -9.22 1.11 -10.09
CA VAL A 38 -9.35 0.99 -11.55
C VAL A 38 -10.73 0.45 -11.93
N GLU A 39 -11.24 -0.55 -11.21
CA GLU A 39 -12.57 -1.09 -11.43
C GLU A 39 -13.65 -0.04 -11.19
N GLU A 40 -13.55 0.75 -10.12
CA GLU A 40 -14.49 1.82 -9.84
C GLU A 40 -14.46 2.93 -10.89
N ALA A 41 -13.27 3.40 -11.27
CA ALA A 41 -13.11 4.41 -12.31
C ALA A 41 -13.77 3.97 -13.62
N ARG A 42 -13.60 2.71 -14.02
CA ARG A 42 -14.30 2.13 -15.18
C ARG A 42 -15.80 2.05 -14.99
N ARG A 43 -16.26 1.63 -13.81
CA ARG A 43 -17.69 1.49 -13.49
C ARG A 43 -18.44 2.81 -13.71
N ILE A 44 -17.80 3.94 -13.37
CA ILE A 44 -18.37 5.28 -13.57
C ILE A 44 -17.99 5.92 -14.92
N GLY A 45 -17.28 5.17 -15.78
CA GLY A 45 -17.00 5.53 -17.17
C GLY A 45 -15.76 6.39 -17.41
N MET A 46 -14.86 6.53 -16.43
CA MET A 46 -13.58 7.23 -16.64
C MET A 46 -12.66 6.42 -17.56
N ASP A 47 -11.85 7.14 -18.33
CA ASP A 47 -10.72 6.55 -19.05
C ASP A 47 -9.59 6.21 -18.07
N VAL A 48 -8.93 5.06 -18.27
CA VAL A 48 -7.81 4.64 -17.42
C VAL A 48 -6.52 4.68 -18.22
N ILE A 49 -5.55 5.45 -17.73
CA ILE A 49 -4.18 5.51 -18.25
C ILE A 49 -3.23 5.05 -17.15
N GLY A 50 -2.35 4.10 -17.45
CA GLY A 50 -1.34 3.62 -16.53
C GLY A 50 0.06 4.13 -16.86
N THR A 51 0.97 3.86 -15.94
CA THR A 51 2.41 4.00 -16.13
C THR A 51 3.09 2.64 -15.98
N THR A 52 4.39 2.57 -16.26
CA THR A 52 5.19 1.36 -16.02
C THR A 52 6.46 1.73 -15.28
N VAL A 53 6.96 0.81 -14.46
CA VAL A 53 8.31 0.96 -13.88
C VAL A 53 9.41 0.59 -14.88
N GLY A 54 9.05 0.09 -16.07
CA GLY A 54 9.98 -0.45 -17.04
C GLY A 54 10.53 -1.82 -16.61
N ARG A 55 11.61 -2.24 -17.27
CA ARG A 55 12.35 -3.46 -16.91
C ARG A 55 13.84 -3.16 -16.94
N ARG A 56 14.64 -3.99 -16.25
CA ARG A 56 16.09 -3.96 -16.39
C ARG A 56 16.57 -5.16 -17.20
N ASP A 57 17.47 -4.92 -18.12
CA ASP A 57 18.19 -5.98 -18.84
C ASP A 57 19.19 -6.68 -17.91
N SER A 58 19.78 -7.77 -18.38
CA SER A 58 20.71 -8.59 -17.57
C SER A 58 21.98 -7.85 -17.13
N ASP A 59 22.35 -6.80 -17.87
CA ASP A 59 23.46 -5.89 -17.53
C ASP A 59 23.06 -4.79 -16.52
N GLY A 60 21.78 -4.76 -16.14
CA GLY A 60 21.21 -3.77 -15.24
C GLY A 60 20.68 -2.52 -15.94
N THR A 61 20.73 -2.39 -17.26
CA THR A 61 20.22 -1.21 -17.98
C THR A 61 18.70 -1.09 -17.85
N LEU A 62 18.20 0.06 -17.39
CA LEU A 62 16.77 0.34 -17.31
C LEU A 62 16.22 0.68 -18.70
N ARG A 63 15.14 0.01 -19.10
CA ARG A 63 14.51 0.16 -20.41
C ARG A 63 12.98 0.24 -20.31
N PRO A 64 12.31 0.82 -21.33
CA PRO A 64 10.87 0.68 -21.48
C PRO A 64 10.45 -0.78 -21.71
N LEU A 65 9.15 -1.04 -21.63
CA LEU A 65 8.56 -2.32 -21.97
C LEU A 65 8.74 -2.61 -23.48
N THR A 66 8.97 -3.88 -23.82
CA THR A 66 8.82 -4.35 -25.20
C THR A 66 7.36 -4.28 -25.64
N ALA A 67 7.09 -4.44 -26.93
CA ALA A 67 5.71 -4.43 -27.44
C ALA A 67 4.83 -5.53 -26.80
N GLU A 68 5.40 -6.70 -26.55
CA GLU A 68 4.70 -7.82 -25.90
C GLU A 68 4.43 -7.53 -24.41
N GLU A 69 5.45 -7.05 -23.68
CA GLU A 69 5.31 -6.66 -22.29
C GLU A 69 4.28 -5.53 -22.11
N LEU A 70 4.28 -4.55 -23.03
CA LEU A 70 3.33 -3.44 -23.02
C LEU A 70 1.91 -3.93 -23.29
N ALA A 71 1.69 -4.76 -24.31
CA ALA A 71 0.37 -5.30 -24.62
C ALA A 71 -0.20 -6.13 -23.45
N GLY A 72 0.64 -6.94 -22.80
CA GLY A 72 0.24 -7.68 -21.60
C GLY A 72 -0.12 -6.77 -20.42
N ALA A 73 0.67 -5.71 -20.20
CA ALA A 73 0.41 -4.75 -19.13
C ALA A 73 -0.85 -3.91 -19.40
N GLU A 74 -1.10 -3.49 -20.65
CA GLU A 74 -2.32 -2.77 -21.04
C GLU A 74 -3.57 -3.65 -20.94
N ALA A 75 -3.46 -4.94 -21.29
CA ALA A 75 -4.54 -5.90 -21.12
C ALA A 75 -4.88 -6.14 -19.63
N LEU A 76 -3.86 -6.26 -18.78
CA LEU A 76 -4.05 -6.41 -17.33
C LEU A 76 -4.65 -5.13 -16.72
N LEU A 77 -4.13 -3.97 -17.13
CA LEU A 77 -4.67 -2.70 -16.66
C LEU A 77 -6.11 -2.56 -17.12
N GLY A 78 -6.41 -2.85 -18.39
CA GLY A 78 -7.65 -2.56 -19.12
C GLY A 78 -7.68 -1.12 -19.69
N GLY A 79 -6.51 -0.59 -20.03
CA GLY A 79 -6.32 0.80 -20.47
C GLY A 79 -4.93 1.00 -21.06
N SER A 80 -4.66 2.18 -21.62
CA SER A 80 -3.35 2.45 -22.24
C SER A 80 -2.26 2.69 -21.20
N ILE A 81 -1.01 2.40 -21.53
CA ILE A 81 0.15 2.67 -20.66
C ILE A 81 1.09 3.68 -21.32
N ILE A 82 1.56 4.65 -20.53
CA ILE A 82 2.69 5.50 -20.93
C ILE A 82 3.98 4.69 -20.73
N ASN A 83 4.58 4.25 -21.83
CA ASN A 83 5.76 3.38 -21.83
C ASN A 83 7.08 4.15 -21.58
N VAL A 84 7.15 4.83 -20.43
CA VAL A 84 8.35 5.48 -19.92
C VAL A 84 8.69 4.84 -18.56
N PRO A 85 9.93 4.37 -18.35
CA PRO A 85 10.28 3.60 -17.15
C PRO A 85 10.38 4.48 -15.90
N LEU A 86 9.33 4.47 -15.07
CA LEU A 86 9.26 5.14 -13.78
C LEU A 86 9.81 4.29 -12.62
N GLU A 87 11.01 3.74 -12.77
CA GLU A 87 11.63 2.97 -11.67
C GLU A 87 12.05 3.92 -10.53
N ALA A 88 11.35 3.87 -9.41
CA ALA A 88 11.71 4.66 -8.24
C ALA A 88 12.90 4.08 -7.46
N GLY A 89 13.48 4.90 -6.57
CA GLY A 89 14.62 4.51 -5.73
C GLY A 89 15.98 4.67 -6.44
N PHE A 90 17.04 4.35 -5.70
CA PHE A 90 18.41 4.66 -6.09
C PHE A 90 19.40 3.49 -5.92
N ASP A 91 18.92 2.31 -5.55
CA ASP A 91 19.76 1.16 -5.20
C ASP A 91 20.63 0.64 -6.36
N MET A 92 20.27 0.98 -7.59
CA MET A 92 20.98 0.63 -8.83
C MET A 92 21.78 1.78 -9.43
N GLU A 93 21.79 2.96 -8.82
CA GLU A 93 22.53 4.11 -9.35
C GLU A 93 24.04 3.92 -9.15
N GLN A 94 24.81 4.21 -10.19
CA GLN A 94 26.27 4.26 -10.15
C GLN A 94 26.69 5.73 -10.11
N VAL A 95 27.50 6.10 -9.12
CA VAL A 95 27.94 7.50 -8.92
C VAL A 95 29.44 7.54 -8.72
N ASP A 96 30.10 8.55 -9.29
CA ASP A 96 31.55 8.76 -9.21
C ASP A 96 32.39 7.54 -9.62
N GLY A 97 31.90 6.73 -10.56
CA GLY A 97 32.55 5.48 -10.98
C GLY A 97 32.52 4.35 -9.95
N GLN A 98 31.83 4.54 -8.81
CA GLN A 98 31.63 3.50 -7.81
C GLN A 98 30.47 2.58 -8.20
N PRO A 99 30.55 1.28 -7.87
CA PRO A 99 29.44 0.35 -8.06
C PRO A 99 28.19 0.80 -7.29
N SER A 100 27.00 0.44 -7.78
CA SER A 100 25.74 0.72 -7.10
C SER A 100 25.62 0.02 -5.75
N VAL A 101 24.66 0.43 -4.93
CA VAL A 101 24.35 -0.24 -3.64
C VAL A 101 24.11 -1.74 -3.85
N ALA A 102 23.33 -2.11 -4.86
CA ALA A 102 23.05 -3.51 -5.18
C ALA A 102 24.33 -4.31 -5.52
N GLU A 103 25.26 -3.72 -6.28
CA GLU A 103 26.52 -4.37 -6.62
C GLU A 103 27.49 -4.44 -5.43
N GLN A 104 27.56 -3.40 -4.59
CA GLN A 104 28.36 -3.42 -3.36
C GLN A 104 27.89 -4.51 -2.38
N LEU A 105 26.58 -4.77 -2.32
CA LEU A 105 25.99 -5.80 -1.44
C LEU A 105 25.94 -7.20 -2.04
N LYS A 106 26.42 -7.40 -3.27
CA LYS A 106 26.30 -8.69 -4.00
C LYS A 106 26.94 -9.87 -3.27
N LYS A 107 28.01 -9.62 -2.52
CA LYS A 107 28.76 -10.63 -1.73
C LYS A 107 28.54 -10.50 -0.22
N ALA A 108 27.65 -9.60 0.21
CA ALA A 108 27.34 -9.41 1.62
C ALA A 108 26.69 -10.67 2.21
N LYS A 109 27.14 -11.06 3.41
CA LYS A 109 26.58 -12.20 4.14
C LYS A 109 25.57 -11.71 5.19
N PRO A 110 24.41 -12.37 5.34
CA PRO A 110 23.42 -11.99 6.34
C PRO A 110 23.97 -11.93 7.76
N ASP A 111 24.91 -12.79 8.16
CA ASP A 111 25.42 -12.80 9.53
C ASP A 111 26.38 -11.62 9.85
N GLU A 112 26.89 -10.95 8.82
CA GLU A 112 27.81 -9.81 8.94
C GLU A 112 27.08 -8.46 8.81
N TRP A 113 25.74 -8.47 8.81
CA TRP A 113 24.89 -7.31 8.54
C TRP A 113 25.21 -6.06 9.38
N ALA A 114 25.58 -6.26 10.65
CA ALA A 114 25.87 -5.17 11.58
C ALA A 114 27.20 -4.45 11.28
N SER A 115 28.08 -5.06 10.50
CA SER A 115 29.37 -4.46 10.09
C SER A 115 29.34 -3.82 8.71
N ILE A 116 28.27 -4.00 7.95
CA ILE A 116 28.10 -3.38 6.64
C ILE A 116 27.83 -1.90 6.83
N SER A 117 28.57 -1.05 6.13
CA SER A 117 28.43 0.39 6.18
C SER A 117 28.55 1.03 4.81
N PHE A 118 28.00 2.24 4.68
CA PHE A 118 28.10 3.06 3.48
C PHE A 118 28.57 4.46 3.85
N SER A 119 29.36 5.08 2.96
CA SER A 119 29.66 6.50 3.10
C SER A 119 28.35 7.31 2.97
N PRO A 120 28.04 8.23 3.91
CA PRO A 120 26.88 9.11 3.78
C PRO A 120 26.88 9.93 2.49
N ASP A 121 28.06 10.38 2.04
CA ASP A 121 28.21 11.12 0.77
C ASP A 121 27.84 10.26 -0.44
N PHE A 122 28.22 8.97 -0.44
CA PHE A 122 27.85 8.05 -1.51
C PHE A 122 26.34 7.85 -1.58
N ILE A 123 25.67 7.64 -0.44
CA ILE A 123 24.21 7.48 -0.38
C ILE A 123 23.49 8.73 -0.87
N GLU A 124 23.94 9.92 -0.46
CA GLU A 124 23.34 11.19 -0.90
C GLU A 124 23.44 11.38 -2.41
N LYS A 125 24.60 11.09 -2.99
CA LYS A 125 24.82 11.18 -4.43
C LYS A 125 23.99 10.17 -5.21
N ALA A 126 23.96 8.91 -4.75
CA ALA A 126 23.15 7.87 -5.37
C ALA A 126 21.66 8.25 -5.32
N ARG A 127 21.17 8.70 -4.16
CA ARG A 127 19.80 9.20 -4.00
C ARG A 127 19.50 10.34 -4.96
N SER A 128 20.36 11.37 -5.00
CA SER A 128 20.21 12.51 -5.89
C SER A 128 20.14 12.10 -7.37
N ALA A 129 20.98 11.14 -7.79
CA ALA A 129 20.96 10.61 -9.15
C ALA A 129 19.63 9.87 -9.46
N GLY A 130 19.16 9.03 -8.53
CA GLY A 130 17.88 8.32 -8.64
C GLY A 130 16.69 9.28 -8.71
N THR A 131 16.66 10.31 -7.83
CA THR A 131 15.66 11.38 -7.84
C THR A 131 15.65 12.13 -9.18
N ALA A 132 16.82 12.52 -9.70
CA ALA A 132 16.93 13.22 -10.98
C ALA A 132 16.42 12.37 -12.14
N ARG A 133 16.77 11.07 -12.17
CA ARG A 133 16.25 10.12 -13.17
C ARG A 133 14.73 9.98 -13.09
N MET A 134 14.18 9.81 -11.89
CA MET A 134 12.74 9.66 -11.68
C MET A 134 11.96 10.91 -12.12
N ARG A 135 12.43 12.11 -11.74
CA ARG A 135 11.80 13.38 -12.13
C ARG A 135 11.87 13.61 -13.63
N ALA A 136 13.01 13.33 -14.27
CA ALA A 136 13.13 13.41 -15.73
C ALA A 136 12.16 12.47 -16.45
N ALA A 137 11.97 11.25 -15.93
CA ALA A 137 11.01 10.30 -16.48
C ALA A 137 9.56 10.75 -16.26
N LEU A 138 9.22 11.27 -15.07
CA LEU A 138 7.90 11.84 -14.80
C LEU A 138 7.59 13.04 -15.71
N ALA A 139 8.55 13.92 -15.98
CA ALA A 139 8.37 15.03 -16.90
C ALA A 139 8.00 14.53 -18.32
N GLN A 140 8.63 13.46 -18.80
CA GLN A 140 8.27 12.82 -20.08
C GLN A 140 6.86 12.21 -20.03
N VAL A 141 6.49 11.58 -18.92
CA VAL A 141 5.12 11.05 -18.72
C VAL A 141 4.10 12.18 -18.77
N MET A 142 4.33 13.29 -18.05
CA MET A 142 3.42 14.44 -18.05
C MET A 142 3.29 15.07 -19.43
N HIS A 143 4.37 15.13 -20.21
CA HIS A 143 4.33 15.58 -21.59
C HIS A 143 3.43 14.70 -22.46
N GLN A 144 3.54 13.38 -22.35
CA GLN A 144 2.69 12.45 -23.10
C GLN A 144 1.23 12.45 -22.61
N LEU A 145 0.99 12.63 -21.30
CA LEU A 145 -0.36 12.75 -20.75
C LEU A 145 -1.06 14.01 -21.23
N ALA A 146 -0.33 15.12 -21.39
CA ALA A 146 -0.90 16.39 -21.82
C ALA A 146 -1.60 16.32 -23.19
N SER A 147 -1.16 15.43 -24.10
CA SER A 147 -1.81 15.22 -25.40
C SER A 147 -2.96 14.21 -25.37
N ARG A 148 -3.06 13.38 -24.33
CA ARG A 148 -4.08 12.34 -24.19
C ARG A 148 -5.27 12.78 -23.35
N ILE A 149 -5.07 13.70 -22.40
CA ILE A 149 -6.13 14.17 -21.51
C ILE A 149 -6.89 15.33 -22.19
N PRO A 150 -8.21 15.18 -22.42
CA PRO A 150 -9.02 16.23 -23.03
C PRO A 150 -8.98 17.55 -22.26
N SER A 151 -9.17 18.66 -22.98
CA SER A 151 -9.28 19.98 -22.34
C SER A 151 -10.51 20.02 -21.42
N GLY A 152 -10.34 20.51 -20.19
CA GLY A 152 -11.42 20.62 -19.20
C GLY A 152 -11.86 19.31 -18.55
N ALA A 153 -11.22 18.18 -18.87
CA ALA A 153 -11.48 16.90 -18.19
C ALA A 153 -11.03 16.96 -16.73
N ASN A 154 -11.75 16.26 -15.86
CA ASN A 154 -11.28 15.99 -14.51
C ASN A 154 -10.25 14.85 -14.53
N VAL A 155 -9.28 14.92 -13.63
CA VAL A 155 -8.21 13.93 -13.53
C VAL A 155 -8.01 13.49 -12.09
N LEU A 156 -8.03 12.19 -11.86
CA LEU A 156 -7.58 11.57 -10.62
C LEU A 156 -6.22 10.92 -10.85
N PHE A 157 -5.16 11.50 -10.30
CA PHE A 157 -3.86 10.85 -10.23
C PHE A 157 -3.84 9.91 -9.02
N ALA A 158 -3.67 8.62 -9.29
CA ALA A 158 -3.63 7.57 -8.28
C ALA A 158 -2.20 7.06 -8.11
N HIS A 159 -1.55 7.43 -7.02
CA HIS A 159 -0.22 6.96 -6.65
C HIS A 159 -0.31 5.62 -5.92
N SER A 160 0.39 4.61 -6.46
CA SER A 160 0.44 3.27 -5.88
C SER A 160 1.86 2.75 -5.67
N MET A 161 2.86 3.62 -5.71
CA MET A 161 4.26 3.23 -5.50
C MET A 161 4.53 3.01 -4.01
N ALA A 162 5.02 1.82 -3.67
CA ALA A 162 5.50 1.48 -2.34
C ALA A 162 6.56 0.39 -2.49
N GLY A 163 7.65 0.52 -1.75
CA GLY A 163 8.77 -0.43 -1.80
C GLY A 163 10.06 0.24 -1.33
N GLY A 164 11.17 -0.14 -1.97
CA GLY A 164 12.50 0.38 -1.65
C GLY A 164 13.37 -0.56 -0.81
N ILE A 165 13.05 -1.86 -0.76
CA ILE A 165 14.03 -2.84 -0.27
C ILE A 165 15.12 -2.89 -1.35
N PRO A 166 16.39 -2.56 -1.05
CA PRO A 166 17.42 -2.55 -2.08
C PRO A 166 17.60 -3.95 -2.68
N ARG A 167 17.86 -4.03 -3.98
CA ARG A 167 17.95 -5.28 -4.74
C ARG A 167 19.24 -6.04 -4.47
N ALA A 168 19.40 -6.50 -3.24
CA ALA A 168 20.54 -7.30 -2.79
C ALA A 168 20.08 -8.57 -2.06
N ARG A 169 20.76 -9.69 -2.33
CA ARG A 169 20.40 -11.02 -1.79
C ARG A 169 20.48 -11.10 -0.26
N VAL A 170 21.23 -10.21 0.37
CA VAL A 170 21.42 -10.16 1.83
C VAL A 170 20.13 -9.81 2.58
N PHE A 171 19.22 -9.03 1.98
CA PHE A 171 18.03 -8.54 2.67
C PHE A 171 17.01 -9.62 2.99
N MET A 172 16.66 -10.50 2.04
CA MET A 172 15.56 -11.46 2.28
C MET A 172 15.79 -12.38 3.49
N PRO A 173 16.98 -12.99 3.69
CA PRO A 173 17.27 -13.75 4.91
C PRO A 173 17.20 -12.90 6.18
N LEU A 174 17.67 -11.65 6.15
CA LEU A 174 17.60 -10.73 7.29
C LEU A 174 16.17 -10.34 7.63
N LEU A 175 15.39 -9.91 6.64
CA LEU A 175 14.00 -9.51 6.81
C LEU A 175 13.13 -10.70 7.24
N ASN A 176 13.44 -11.93 6.83
CA ASN A 176 12.80 -13.12 7.39
C ASN A 176 13.07 -13.27 8.89
N ARG A 177 14.26 -12.92 9.40
CA ARG A 177 14.53 -12.91 10.84
C ARG A 177 13.80 -11.78 11.56
N VAL A 178 13.69 -10.60 10.92
CA VAL A 178 12.99 -9.43 11.48
C VAL A 178 11.47 -9.64 11.55
N PHE A 179 10.85 -10.19 10.51
CA PHE A 179 9.40 -10.32 10.39
C PHE A 179 8.84 -11.71 10.70
N LYS A 180 9.68 -12.75 10.75
CA LYS A 180 9.25 -14.14 10.95
C LYS A 180 10.13 -14.92 11.94
N GLY A 181 11.14 -14.28 12.55
CA GLY A 181 12.07 -14.94 13.45
C GLY A 181 11.51 -15.11 14.85
N THR A 182 11.62 -16.32 15.40
CA THR A 182 11.34 -16.65 16.81
C THR A 182 12.55 -17.35 17.43
N GLY A 183 12.61 -17.47 18.76
CA GLY A 183 13.72 -18.16 19.45
C GLY A 183 15.09 -17.62 19.03
N ASP A 184 16.02 -18.50 18.66
CA ASP A 184 17.38 -18.12 18.23
C ASP A 184 17.42 -17.37 16.89
N LYS A 185 16.35 -17.45 16.08
CA LYS A 185 16.25 -16.76 14.79
C LYS A 185 15.68 -15.36 14.91
N PHE A 186 15.10 -15.00 16.07
CA PHE A 186 14.56 -13.68 16.33
C PHE A 186 15.63 -12.60 16.12
N LEU A 187 15.28 -11.57 15.37
CA LEU A 187 16.05 -10.35 15.23
C LEU A 187 15.13 -9.17 15.49
N ALA A 188 15.38 -8.44 16.58
CA ALA A 188 14.60 -7.25 16.91
C ALA A 188 14.68 -6.23 15.77
N SER A 189 13.53 -5.67 15.36
CA SER A 189 13.52 -4.70 14.27
C SER A 189 14.31 -3.44 14.59
N GLU A 190 14.36 -3.01 15.86
CA GLU A 190 15.11 -1.83 16.29
C GLU A 190 16.61 -1.98 16.00
N GLY A 191 17.20 -3.11 16.38
CA GLY A 191 18.61 -3.39 16.14
C GLY A 191 18.94 -3.37 14.64
N PHE A 192 18.08 -3.98 13.81
CA PHE A 192 18.23 -3.93 12.36
C PHE A 192 18.09 -2.50 11.82
N TRP A 193 17.05 -1.78 12.23
CA TRP A 193 16.71 -0.44 11.72
C TRP A 193 17.78 0.60 12.04
N ASN A 194 18.42 0.48 13.20
CA ASN A 194 19.48 1.40 13.63
C ASN A 194 20.85 1.15 12.96
N SER A 195 21.03 0.04 12.23
CA SER A 195 22.24 -0.21 11.43
C SER A 195 22.26 0.56 10.12
N ASP A 196 23.42 0.61 9.45
CA ASP A 196 23.54 1.26 8.14
C ASP A 196 22.69 0.59 7.06
N LEU A 197 22.45 -0.73 7.14
CA LEU A 197 21.49 -1.39 6.25
C LEU A 197 20.05 -0.97 6.54
N GLY A 198 19.68 -0.79 7.80
CA GLY A 198 18.38 -0.26 8.20
C GLY A 198 18.18 1.17 7.71
N ARG A 199 19.18 2.04 7.90
CA ARG A 199 19.17 3.43 7.41
C ARG A 199 19.13 3.52 5.88
N LEU A 200 19.81 2.60 5.18
CA LEU A 200 19.69 2.47 3.72
C LEU A 200 18.26 2.11 3.29
N CYS A 201 17.63 1.16 3.98
CA CYS A 201 16.21 0.85 3.75
C CYS A 201 15.32 2.07 4.03
N ASP A 202 15.53 2.78 5.13
CA ASP A 202 14.76 3.99 5.47
C ASP A 202 14.86 5.05 4.36
N ALA A 203 16.07 5.37 3.91
CA ALA A 203 16.29 6.32 2.82
C ALA A 203 15.60 5.86 1.53
N SER A 204 15.70 4.57 1.19
CA SER A 204 15.08 4.02 -0.02
C SER A 204 13.56 3.94 0.07
N PHE A 205 13.01 3.63 1.24
CA PHE A 205 11.57 3.63 1.50
C PHE A 205 10.97 5.02 1.37
N ASN A 206 11.65 6.04 1.92
CA ASN A 206 11.23 7.44 1.78
C ASN A 206 11.18 7.85 0.30
N GLU A 207 12.22 7.54 -0.48
CA GLU A 207 12.24 7.83 -1.91
C GLU A 207 11.10 7.14 -2.68
N VAL A 208 10.94 5.83 -2.50
CA VAL A 208 9.98 5.03 -3.30
C VAL A 208 8.54 5.25 -2.85
N THR A 209 8.29 5.31 -1.55
CA THR A 209 6.95 5.25 -0.96
C THR A 209 6.38 6.63 -0.66
N GLY A 210 7.23 7.59 -0.29
CA GLY A 210 6.82 8.96 0.03
C GLY A 210 7.10 9.93 -1.12
N ASP A 211 8.38 10.15 -1.43
CA ASP A 211 8.82 11.25 -2.28
C ASP A 211 8.37 11.15 -3.75
N THR A 212 8.16 9.94 -4.26
CA THR A 212 7.52 9.75 -5.58
C THR A 212 6.14 10.42 -5.68
N PHE A 213 5.39 10.54 -4.57
CA PHE A 213 4.12 11.28 -4.55
C PHE A 213 4.33 12.79 -4.64
N ARG A 214 5.36 13.31 -3.96
CA ARG A 214 5.79 14.71 -4.09
C ARG A 214 6.19 15.03 -5.52
N TYR A 215 7.03 14.20 -6.13
CA TYR A 215 7.48 14.38 -7.50
C TYR A 215 6.31 14.34 -8.48
N LEU A 216 5.34 13.44 -8.28
CA LEU A 216 4.11 13.41 -9.08
C LEU A 216 3.35 14.73 -8.99
N ILE A 217 3.12 15.26 -7.79
CA ILE A 217 2.39 16.52 -7.57
C ILE A 217 3.12 17.71 -8.23
N GLU A 218 4.45 17.76 -8.09
CA GLU A 218 5.29 18.84 -8.61
C GLU A 218 5.40 18.79 -10.14
N GLU A 219 5.72 17.63 -10.72
CA GLU A 219 5.91 17.48 -12.18
C GLU A 219 4.60 17.61 -12.96
N SER A 220 3.46 17.27 -12.34
CA SER A 220 2.14 17.45 -12.95
C SER A 220 1.60 18.89 -12.82
N ALA A 221 2.34 19.83 -12.23
CA ALA A 221 1.84 21.18 -11.95
C ALA A 221 1.39 21.96 -13.19
N ALA A 222 2.16 21.90 -14.29
CA ALA A 222 1.79 22.58 -15.53
C ALA A 222 0.52 21.97 -16.16
N LEU A 223 0.40 20.65 -16.14
CA LEU A 223 -0.78 19.94 -16.63
C LEU A 223 -2.01 20.27 -15.77
N ARG A 224 -1.85 20.26 -14.44
CA ARG A 224 -2.90 20.67 -13.49
C ARG A 224 -3.37 22.10 -13.75
N GLY A 225 -2.44 23.05 -13.93
CA GLY A 225 -2.77 24.44 -14.24
C GLY A 225 -3.56 24.58 -15.55
N ARG A 226 -3.14 23.88 -16.60
CA ARG A 226 -3.83 23.89 -17.90
C ARG A 226 -5.26 23.33 -17.80
N LEU A 227 -5.45 22.22 -17.11
CA LEU A 227 -6.76 21.59 -16.96
C LEU A 227 -7.70 22.46 -16.11
N GLY A 228 -7.18 23.02 -15.01
CA GLY A 228 -7.91 23.97 -14.15
C GLY A 228 -8.36 25.22 -14.90
N ALA A 229 -7.49 25.81 -15.73
CA ALA A 229 -7.83 26.96 -16.57
C ALA A 229 -8.95 26.66 -17.60
N ALA A 230 -9.14 25.39 -17.95
CA ALA A 230 -10.21 24.91 -18.83
C ALA A 230 -11.45 24.41 -18.07
N GLY A 231 -11.51 24.59 -16.75
CA GLY A 231 -12.66 24.21 -15.91
C GLY A 231 -12.63 22.77 -15.37
N GLY A 232 -11.56 22.01 -15.63
CA GLY A 232 -11.38 20.66 -15.09
C GLY A 232 -10.85 20.68 -13.66
N GLN A 233 -11.09 19.60 -12.93
CA GLN A 233 -10.58 19.41 -11.57
C GLN A 233 -9.50 18.32 -11.53
N VAL A 234 -8.39 18.59 -10.84
CA VAL A 234 -7.32 17.60 -10.63
C VAL A 234 -7.26 17.21 -9.17
N ARG A 235 -7.17 15.90 -8.91
CA ARG A 235 -7.07 15.29 -7.59
C ARG A 235 -5.91 14.31 -7.55
N TYR A 236 -5.32 14.15 -6.37
CA TYR A 236 -4.27 13.18 -6.12
C TYR A 236 -4.71 12.27 -4.98
N ALA A 237 -4.67 10.96 -5.20
CA ALA A 237 -4.91 9.96 -4.18
C ALA A 237 -3.67 9.07 -4.04
N ALA A 238 -3.32 8.68 -2.83
CA ALA A 238 -2.25 7.72 -2.57
C ALA A 238 -2.70 6.66 -1.56
N TYR A 239 -2.16 5.45 -1.69
CA TYR A 239 -2.41 4.38 -0.72
C TYR A 239 -1.48 4.49 0.49
N GLY A 240 -2.07 4.75 1.65
CA GLY A 240 -1.40 4.74 2.94
C GLY A 240 -1.58 3.43 3.70
N TYR A 241 -0.77 3.26 4.74
CA TYR A 241 -1.03 2.31 5.83
C TYR A 241 -0.47 2.94 7.11
N HIS A 242 -1.33 3.11 8.10
CA HIS A 242 -1.00 3.74 9.37
C HIS A 242 -1.90 3.16 10.46
N GLY A 243 -1.96 1.83 10.48
CA GLY A 243 -2.92 1.04 11.26
C GLY A 243 -4.37 1.20 10.80
N THR A 244 -5.26 0.42 11.40
CA THR A 244 -6.66 0.27 11.03
C THR A 244 -7.50 0.08 12.28
N ALA A 245 -8.68 0.72 12.35
CA ALA A 245 -9.66 0.35 13.36
C ALA A 245 -10.41 -0.93 12.96
N VAL A 246 -10.37 -1.92 13.85
CA VAL A 246 -11.02 -3.22 13.69
C VAL A 246 -11.88 -3.52 14.92
N LEU A 247 -12.85 -4.42 14.78
CA LEU A 247 -13.72 -4.79 15.89
C LEU A 247 -12.97 -5.71 16.87
N VAL A 248 -12.81 -5.29 18.12
CA VAL A 248 -12.18 -6.06 19.20
C VAL A 248 -13.06 -5.96 20.44
N GLY A 249 -13.49 -7.08 21.00
CA GLY A 249 -14.40 -7.10 22.16
C GLY A 249 -15.72 -6.36 21.93
N GLY A 250 -16.16 -6.22 20.68
CA GLY A 250 -17.38 -5.50 20.29
C GLY A 250 -17.21 -4.00 20.03
N GLU A 251 -16.01 -3.44 20.17
CA GLU A 251 -15.72 -2.03 19.91
C GLU A 251 -14.69 -1.85 18.79
N TYR A 252 -14.82 -0.80 17.98
CA TYR A 252 -13.81 -0.48 16.98
C TYR A 252 -12.59 0.15 17.66
N ARG A 253 -11.46 -0.55 17.59
CA ARG A 253 -10.19 -0.14 18.18
C ARG A 253 -9.13 -0.02 17.10
N TRP A 254 -8.41 1.10 17.08
CA TRP A 254 -7.21 1.24 16.25
C TRP A 254 -6.14 0.22 16.67
N GLN A 255 -5.55 -0.45 15.69
CA GLN A 255 -4.42 -1.35 15.85
C GLN A 255 -3.50 -1.26 14.62
N SER A 256 -2.33 -1.90 14.69
CA SER A 256 -1.42 -2.04 13.54
C SER A 256 -0.64 -3.35 13.63
N TYR A 257 -0.29 -3.89 12.47
CA TYR A 257 0.77 -4.88 12.33
C TYR A 257 2.10 -4.30 12.84
N THR A 258 2.84 -5.10 13.61
CA THR A 258 4.13 -4.72 14.18
C THR A 258 5.15 -5.85 13.96
N PRO A 259 6.33 -5.56 13.38
CA PRO A 259 6.84 -4.23 13.03
C PRO A 259 6.52 -3.84 11.57
N TYR A 260 5.85 -2.71 11.36
CA TYR A 260 5.67 -2.13 10.02
C TYR A 260 6.75 -1.06 9.75
N VAL A 261 7.95 -1.49 9.41
CA VAL A 261 9.11 -0.58 9.22
C VAL A 261 8.98 0.36 8.01
N GLN A 262 8.05 0.12 7.09
CA GLN A 262 7.73 1.08 6.03
C GLN A 262 6.88 2.25 6.56
N GLY A 263 6.49 2.22 7.84
CA GLY A 263 5.60 3.19 8.45
C GLY A 263 6.15 4.61 8.48
N TRP A 264 7.45 4.79 8.69
CA TRP A 264 8.07 6.13 8.62
C TRP A 264 7.89 6.77 7.24
N ALA A 265 8.05 6.00 6.16
CA ALA A 265 7.82 6.49 4.81
C ALA A 265 6.32 6.72 4.50
N LYS A 266 5.41 5.99 5.16
CA LYS A 266 3.96 6.26 5.06
C LYS A 266 3.56 7.54 5.80
N MET A 267 4.15 7.85 6.95
CA MET A 267 3.95 9.17 7.58
C MET A 267 4.51 10.29 6.71
N ARG A 268 5.67 10.08 6.07
CA ARG A 268 6.21 11.04 5.10
C ARG A 268 5.25 11.28 3.92
N LEU A 269 4.61 10.22 3.42
CA LEU A 269 3.59 10.30 2.37
C LEU A 269 2.40 11.17 2.80
N GLU A 270 1.94 11.04 4.06
CA GLU A 270 0.88 11.89 4.62
C GLU A 270 1.33 13.36 4.77
N ASP A 271 2.54 13.59 5.27
CA ASP A 271 3.10 14.94 5.41
C ASP A 271 3.17 15.64 4.04
N ILE A 272 3.55 14.92 2.98
CA ILE A 272 3.54 15.42 1.59
C ILE A 272 2.13 15.83 1.15
N ALA A 273 1.11 15.01 1.44
CA ALA A 273 -0.27 15.33 1.09
C ALA A 273 -0.80 16.54 1.87
N ALA A 274 -0.45 16.64 3.15
CA ALA A 274 -0.80 17.78 3.99
C ALA A 274 -0.15 19.08 3.50
N GLU A 275 1.13 19.04 3.13
CA GLU A 275 1.85 20.17 2.53
C GLU A 275 1.21 20.61 1.20
N ALA A 276 0.92 19.66 0.31
CA ALA A 276 0.27 19.94 -0.97
C ALA A 276 -1.12 20.57 -0.79
N THR A 277 -1.90 20.04 0.15
CA THR A 277 -3.23 20.58 0.51
C THR A 277 -3.14 21.97 1.10
N GLY A 278 -2.16 22.23 1.97
CA GLY A 278 -1.86 23.56 2.50
C GLY A 278 -1.51 24.59 1.41
N ASN A 279 -0.97 24.12 0.28
CA ASN A 279 -0.65 24.92 -0.90
C ASN A 279 -1.77 24.93 -1.97
N GLY A 280 -2.99 24.50 -1.62
CA GLY A 280 -4.16 24.55 -2.50
C GLY A 280 -4.23 23.43 -3.54
N VAL A 281 -3.39 22.39 -3.44
CA VAL A 281 -3.48 21.18 -4.27
C VAL A 281 -4.25 20.11 -3.51
N VAL A 282 -5.36 19.62 -4.06
CA VAL A 282 -6.15 18.58 -3.39
C VAL A 282 -5.46 17.22 -3.52
N ALA A 283 -4.74 16.82 -2.47
CA ALA A 283 -4.01 15.56 -2.38
C ALA A 283 -4.38 14.83 -1.08
N THR A 284 -4.74 13.55 -1.19
CA THR A 284 -5.21 12.75 -0.06
C THR A 284 -4.54 11.39 -0.01
N VAL A 285 -3.98 11.05 1.15
CA VAL A 285 -3.57 9.69 1.48
C VAL A 285 -4.75 8.96 2.11
N PHE A 286 -5.06 7.79 1.57
CA PHE A 286 -6.07 6.90 2.13
C PHE A 286 -5.37 5.75 2.84
N ASN A 287 -5.33 5.81 4.17
CA ASN A 287 -4.82 4.73 5.01
C ASN A 287 -5.80 3.57 4.97
N CYS A 288 -5.43 2.53 4.23
CA CYS A 288 -6.27 1.38 3.95
C CYS A 288 -5.96 0.22 4.91
N PRO A 289 -6.88 -0.74 5.09
CA PRO A 289 -6.68 -1.86 6.00
C PRO A 289 -5.51 -2.78 5.65
N GLU A 290 -5.22 -3.69 6.56
CA GLU A 290 -4.42 -4.86 6.29
C GLU A 290 -5.11 -5.74 5.23
N ILE A 291 -4.38 -6.13 4.19
CA ILE A 291 -4.81 -7.16 3.23
C ILE A 291 -3.67 -8.11 2.92
N GLN A 292 -4.01 -9.30 2.44
CA GLN A 292 -3.05 -10.24 1.92
C GLN A 292 -2.86 -10.00 0.42
N THR A 293 -1.65 -9.58 0.04
CA THR A 293 -1.20 -9.33 -1.33
C THR A 293 0.16 -9.98 -1.54
N ASN A 294 0.67 -9.97 -2.76
CA ASN A 294 2.04 -10.41 -3.04
C ASN A 294 3.09 -9.63 -2.23
N SER A 295 2.86 -8.33 -1.96
CA SER A 295 3.79 -7.50 -1.19
C SER A 295 3.69 -7.73 0.32
N SER A 296 2.54 -8.19 0.84
CA SER A 296 2.36 -8.50 2.26
C SER A 296 2.63 -9.96 2.65
N ALA A 297 2.95 -10.85 1.70
CA ALA A 297 3.30 -12.25 1.99
C ALA A 297 4.56 -12.44 2.88
N LEU A 298 5.37 -11.39 3.04
CA LEU A 298 6.48 -11.36 4.00
C LEU A 298 6.02 -11.12 5.45
N PHE A 299 4.83 -10.54 5.64
CA PHE A 299 4.32 -10.09 6.94
C PHE A 299 3.32 -11.11 7.50
N LEU A 300 3.81 -12.25 7.99
CA LEU A 300 2.93 -13.20 8.70
C LEU A 300 2.32 -12.55 9.93
N GLY A 301 1.02 -12.74 10.16
CA GLY A 301 0.26 -12.12 11.23
C GLY A 301 -0.52 -10.89 10.79
N VAL A 302 -0.20 -10.29 9.64
CA VAL A 302 -0.95 -9.14 9.09
C VAL A 302 -2.41 -9.51 8.80
N GLU A 303 -2.67 -10.78 8.47
CA GLU A 303 -4.00 -11.29 8.15
C GLU A 303 -4.92 -11.39 9.38
N ILE A 304 -4.37 -11.41 10.60
CA ILE A 304 -5.17 -11.56 11.82
C ILE A 304 -6.13 -10.38 11.97
N SER A 305 -5.66 -9.17 11.66
CA SER A 305 -6.44 -7.93 11.73
C SER A 305 -7.58 -7.88 10.70
N LEU A 306 -7.56 -8.74 9.69
CA LEU A 306 -8.58 -8.76 8.63
C LEU A 306 -9.82 -9.59 9.02
N TYR A 307 -9.67 -10.67 9.81
CA TYR A 307 -10.79 -11.53 10.19
C TYR A 307 -11.97 -10.79 10.86
N PRO A 308 -11.74 -9.81 11.76
CA PRO A 308 -12.81 -9.00 12.35
C PRO A 308 -13.71 -8.26 11.35
N LEU A 309 -13.31 -8.14 10.08
CA LEU A 309 -14.17 -7.57 9.03
C LEU A 309 -15.48 -8.36 8.87
N LEU A 310 -15.45 -9.69 9.05
CA LEU A 310 -16.67 -10.52 9.03
C LEU A 310 -17.68 -10.04 10.07
N SER A 311 -17.23 -9.85 11.31
CA SER A 311 -18.06 -9.33 12.40
C SER A 311 -18.52 -7.90 12.12
N ALA A 312 -17.66 -7.04 11.58
CA ALA A 312 -18.04 -5.67 11.19
C ALA A 312 -19.17 -5.67 10.15
N ILE A 313 -19.05 -6.48 9.08
CA ILE A 313 -20.08 -6.62 8.04
C ILE A 313 -21.38 -7.14 8.65
N ARG A 314 -21.33 -8.19 9.48
CA ARG A 314 -22.51 -8.75 10.15
C ARG A 314 -23.20 -7.73 11.07
N ASN A 315 -22.43 -6.94 11.82
CA ASN A 315 -22.97 -5.93 12.73
C ASN A 315 -23.68 -4.78 12.00
N VAL A 316 -23.21 -4.40 10.81
CA VAL A 316 -23.78 -3.29 10.04
C VAL A 316 -24.89 -3.75 9.09
N ALA A 317 -24.65 -4.81 8.31
CA ALA A 317 -25.60 -5.27 7.29
C ALA A 317 -26.67 -6.24 7.84
N GLY A 318 -26.43 -6.82 9.01
CA GLY A 318 -27.30 -7.82 9.65
C GLY A 318 -27.08 -9.24 9.15
N GLU A 319 -27.52 -10.22 9.95
CA GLU A 319 -27.31 -11.66 9.73
C GLU A 319 -27.68 -12.13 8.32
N ARG A 320 -28.86 -11.76 7.83
CA ARG A 320 -29.36 -12.22 6.53
C ARG A 320 -28.48 -11.75 5.37
N ALA A 321 -27.98 -10.52 5.41
CA ALA A 321 -27.15 -9.97 4.35
C ALA A 321 -25.71 -10.52 4.40
N ALA A 322 -25.20 -10.81 5.59
CA ALA A 322 -23.86 -11.37 5.78
C ALA A 322 -23.80 -12.90 5.56
N ALA A 323 -24.94 -13.61 5.67
CA ALA A 323 -24.98 -15.08 5.61
C ALA A 323 -24.25 -15.70 4.41
N PRO A 324 -24.41 -15.22 3.16
CA PRO A 324 -23.70 -15.82 2.02
C PRO A 324 -22.17 -15.69 2.12
N LEU A 325 -21.67 -14.61 2.73
CA LEU A 325 -20.23 -14.44 2.96
C LEU A 325 -19.75 -15.41 4.05
N PHE A 326 -20.48 -15.52 5.16
CA PHE A 326 -20.16 -16.44 6.25
C PHE A 326 -20.18 -17.90 5.78
N GLU A 327 -21.15 -18.29 4.95
CA GLU A 327 -21.22 -19.63 4.35
C GLU A 327 -19.99 -19.93 3.48
N ARG A 328 -19.58 -18.98 2.62
CA ARG A 328 -18.36 -19.11 1.80
C ARG A 328 -17.11 -19.25 2.67
N CYS A 329 -17.00 -18.45 3.73
CA CYS A 329 -15.87 -18.52 4.65
C CYS A 329 -15.85 -19.84 5.44
N GLN A 330 -17.00 -20.30 5.93
CA GLN A 330 -17.13 -21.57 6.65
C GLN A 330 -16.73 -22.76 5.77
N ALA A 331 -17.05 -22.73 4.48
CA ALA A 331 -16.67 -23.78 3.53
C ALA A 331 -15.15 -23.89 3.28
N MET A 332 -14.36 -22.87 3.66
CA MET A 332 -12.89 -22.89 3.54
C MET A 332 -12.19 -23.56 4.74
N LEU A 333 -12.93 -23.81 5.83
CA LEU A 333 -12.39 -24.37 7.07
C LEU A 333 -12.42 -25.90 7.07
N LYS A 334 -11.56 -26.51 7.90
CA LYS A 334 -11.54 -27.95 8.13
C LYS A 334 -12.83 -28.42 8.82
N GLU A 335 -13.14 -29.71 8.67
CA GLU A 335 -14.20 -30.33 9.46
C GLU A 335 -13.92 -30.15 10.96
N GLY A 336 -14.93 -29.68 11.71
CA GLY A 336 -14.84 -29.38 13.13
C GLY A 336 -14.43 -27.94 13.47
N GLU A 337 -13.89 -27.18 12.52
CA GLU A 337 -13.59 -25.76 12.71
C GLU A 337 -14.77 -24.87 12.30
N THR A 338 -14.94 -23.74 12.98
CA THR A 338 -16.03 -22.78 12.72
C THR A 338 -15.50 -21.37 12.52
N VAL A 339 -16.23 -20.56 11.74
CA VAL A 339 -15.93 -19.13 11.58
C VAL A 339 -16.00 -18.41 12.94
N GLU A 340 -16.94 -18.80 13.80
CA GLU A 340 -17.06 -18.27 15.16
C GLU A 340 -15.80 -18.53 15.97
N HIS A 341 -15.31 -19.78 16.00
CA HIS A 341 -14.07 -20.12 16.69
C HIS A 341 -12.89 -19.32 16.11
N LEU A 342 -12.80 -19.19 14.79
CA LEU A 342 -11.75 -18.41 14.14
C LEU A 342 -11.76 -16.94 14.58
N LEU A 343 -12.95 -16.33 14.67
CA LEU A 343 -13.12 -14.96 15.14
C LEU A 343 -12.76 -14.81 16.61
N GLU A 344 -13.14 -15.77 17.46
CA GLU A 344 -12.75 -15.80 18.88
C GLU A 344 -11.22 -15.85 19.06
N ARG A 345 -10.52 -16.66 18.25
CA ARG A 345 -9.05 -16.76 18.29
C ARG A 345 -8.37 -15.48 17.80
N ALA A 346 -8.90 -14.84 16.76
CA ALA A 346 -8.41 -13.55 16.28
C ALA A 346 -8.64 -12.44 17.33
N ASP A 347 -9.82 -12.39 17.96
CA ASP A 347 -10.14 -11.45 19.03
C ASP A 347 -9.22 -11.63 20.24
N ALA A 348 -8.96 -12.87 20.66
CA ALA A 348 -8.04 -13.17 21.76
C ALA A 348 -6.61 -12.65 21.52
N TYR A 349 -6.12 -12.71 20.26
CA TYR A 349 -4.85 -12.08 19.90
C TYR A 349 -4.92 -10.55 19.99
N LEU A 350 -5.92 -9.94 19.34
CA LEU A 350 -6.07 -8.49 19.25
C LEU A 350 -6.35 -7.82 20.61
N ALA A 351 -6.99 -8.56 21.53
CA ALA A 351 -7.25 -8.13 22.91
C ALA A 351 -6.08 -8.41 23.87
N SER A 352 -4.99 -9.05 23.40
CA SER A 352 -3.88 -9.44 24.26
C SER A 352 -3.24 -8.23 24.95
N PRO A 353 -3.00 -8.29 26.28
CA PRO A 353 -2.27 -7.24 26.99
C PRO A 353 -0.86 -6.99 26.46
N LEU A 354 -0.24 -7.97 25.78
CA LEU A 354 1.06 -7.82 25.16
C LEU A 354 1.07 -6.75 24.05
N LEU A 355 -0.09 -6.48 23.44
CA LEU A 355 -0.22 -5.47 22.40
C LEU A 355 -0.52 -4.08 22.97
N ALA A 356 -0.85 -3.94 24.26
CA ALA A 356 -1.35 -2.68 24.82
C ALA A 356 -0.44 -1.47 24.55
N GLY A 357 0.89 -1.65 24.64
CA GLY A 357 1.87 -0.59 24.37
C GLY A 357 2.05 -0.24 22.89
N MET A 358 1.54 -1.06 21.97
CA MET A 358 1.59 -0.87 20.51
C MET A 358 0.29 -0.33 19.93
N LEU A 359 -0.70 -0.07 20.79
CA LEU A 359 -2.03 0.42 20.40
C LEU A 359 -2.17 1.93 20.60
N ASP A 360 -1.08 2.60 21.00
CA ASP A 360 -0.97 4.06 21.00
C ASP A 360 -0.56 4.55 19.61
N PHE A 361 -1.51 5.22 18.95
CA PHE A 361 -1.33 5.80 17.62
C PHE A 361 -0.16 6.80 17.59
N ALA A 362 0.00 7.62 18.63
CA ALA A 362 0.96 8.72 18.65
C ALA A 362 2.43 8.28 18.66
N THR A 363 2.68 7.00 18.94
CA THR A 363 4.03 6.41 19.01
C THR A 363 4.32 5.44 17.86
N TRP A 364 3.42 5.32 16.89
CA TRP A 364 3.61 4.49 15.70
C TRP A 364 4.68 5.08 14.75
N PRO A 365 5.45 4.24 14.01
CA PRO A 365 5.47 2.79 14.04
C PRO A 365 6.34 2.23 15.16
N HIS A 366 5.89 1.13 15.75
CA HIS A 366 6.60 0.44 16.83
C HIS A 366 7.60 -0.58 16.29
N HIS A 367 8.68 -0.78 17.04
CA HIS A 367 9.58 -1.91 16.83
C HIS A 367 9.03 -3.20 17.48
N SER A 368 9.40 -4.35 16.92
CA SER A 368 9.00 -5.65 17.44
C SER A 368 9.69 -5.99 18.75
N THR A 369 8.95 -6.68 19.62
CA THR A 369 9.51 -7.40 20.78
C THR A 369 9.47 -8.90 20.54
N ARG A 370 10.26 -9.67 21.27
CA ARG A 370 10.31 -11.13 21.12
C ARG A 370 8.94 -11.75 21.44
N GLU A 371 8.36 -11.35 22.56
CA GLU A 371 7.11 -11.90 23.10
C GLU A 371 5.93 -11.59 22.17
N GLN A 372 5.87 -10.37 21.62
CA GLN A 372 4.83 -10.01 20.64
C GLN A 372 4.98 -10.79 19.35
N MET A 373 6.21 -10.96 18.83
CA MET A 373 6.46 -11.74 17.62
C MET A 373 6.10 -13.21 17.80
N GLU A 374 6.48 -13.81 18.93
CA GLU A 374 6.15 -15.20 19.24
C GLU A 374 4.63 -15.41 19.35
N LEU A 375 3.91 -14.50 20.02
CA LEU A 375 2.45 -14.52 20.08
C LEU A 375 1.83 -14.39 18.67
N MET A 376 2.23 -13.36 17.91
CA MET A 376 1.67 -13.07 16.59
C MET A 376 1.86 -14.25 15.62
N LEU A 377 3.06 -14.83 15.57
CA LEU A 377 3.37 -15.92 14.66
C LEU A 377 2.69 -17.22 15.09
N ALA A 378 2.53 -17.48 16.39
CA ALA A 378 1.76 -18.62 16.89
C ALA A 378 0.27 -18.47 16.54
N SER A 379 -0.33 -17.30 16.77
CA SER A 379 -1.73 -17.01 16.43
C SER A 379 -1.97 -17.09 14.92
N SER A 380 -1.06 -16.55 14.11
CA SER A 380 -1.10 -16.65 12.65
C SER A 380 -1.06 -18.12 12.20
N ALA A 381 -0.13 -18.91 12.73
CA ALA A 381 -0.02 -20.33 12.40
C ALA A 381 -1.27 -21.13 12.80
N GLU A 382 -1.85 -20.82 13.96
CA GLU A 382 -3.10 -21.42 14.43
C GLU A 382 -4.26 -21.10 13.48
N LEU A 383 -4.52 -19.82 13.20
CA LEU A 383 -5.62 -19.36 12.35
C LEU A 383 -5.50 -19.86 10.91
N LEU A 384 -4.29 -19.83 10.34
CA LEU A 384 -4.03 -20.42 9.02
C LEU A 384 -4.23 -21.94 9.05
N GLY A 385 -3.85 -22.59 10.15
CA GLY A 385 -4.02 -24.03 10.38
C GLY A 385 -5.49 -24.50 10.44
N MET A 386 -6.46 -23.60 10.64
CA MET A 386 -7.89 -23.92 10.62
C MET A 386 -8.43 -24.18 9.20
N HIS A 387 -7.71 -23.77 8.16
CA HIS A 387 -8.16 -23.85 6.76
C HIS A 387 -7.91 -25.22 6.14
N ALA A 388 -8.86 -25.71 5.34
CA ALA A 388 -8.73 -27.00 4.66
C ALA A 388 -7.66 -26.98 3.54
N ASP A 389 -7.49 -25.84 2.87
CA ASP A 389 -6.49 -25.63 1.82
C ASP A 389 -5.76 -24.29 2.04
N HIS A 390 -4.42 -24.34 2.13
CA HIS A 390 -3.59 -23.15 2.31
C HIS A 390 -3.59 -22.20 1.11
N LYS A 391 -4.17 -22.62 -0.03
CA LYS A 391 -4.39 -21.78 -1.21
C LYS A 391 -5.76 -21.11 -1.23
N GLN A 392 -6.68 -21.53 -0.36
CA GLN A 392 -8.04 -21.01 -0.25
C GLN A 392 -8.28 -20.51 1.17
N LEU A 393 -7.79 -19.31 1.44
CA LEU A 393 -7.86 -18.68 2.74
C LEU A 393 -9.03 -17.71 2.80
N ILE A 394 -9.70 -17.61 3.95
CA ILE A 394 -10.74 -16.60 4.22
C ILE A 394 -10.18 -15.20 3.97
N CYS A 395 -8.92 -14.95 4.37
CA CYS A 395 -8.28 -13.66 4.17
C CYS A 395 -8.14 -13.27 2.69
N ALA A 396 -8.15 -14.20 1.74
CA ALA A 396 -8.16 -13.88 0.31
C ALA A 396 -9.52 -13.30 -0.13
N GLU A 397 -10.63 -13.85 0.35
CA GLU A 397 -11.97 -13.31 0.09
C GLU A 397 -12.17 -11.96 0.81
N LEU A 398 -11.72 -11.84 2.06
CA LEU A 398 -11.79 -10.57 2.78
C LEU A 398 -10.90 -9.50 2.13
N SER A 399 -9.71 -9.86 1.64
CA SER A 399 -8.84 -8.93 0.92
C SER A 399 -9.51 -8.43 -0.36
N ARG A 400 -10.25 -9.30 -1.07
CA ARG A 400 -11.07 -8.92 -2.23
C ARG A 400 -12.11 -7.88 -1.87
N ILE A 401 -12.85 -8.11 -0.81
CA ILE A 401 -13.86 -7.15 -0.31
C ILE A 401 -13.19 -5.81 0.02
N VAL A 402 -12.06 -5.84 0.74
CA VAL A 402 -11.35 -4.62 1.14
C VAL A 402 -10.83 -3.83 -0.06
N PHE A 403 -10.13 -4.45 -1.03
CA PHE A 403 -9.60 -3.66 -2.14
C PHE A 403 -10.69 -3.08 -3.04
N LEU A 404 -11.81 -3.78 -3.24
CA LEU A 404 -12.95 -3.25 -4.00
C LEU A 404 -13.62 -2.09 -3.25
N SER A 405 -13.83 -2.26 -1.94
CA SER A 405 -14.46 -1.25 -1.10
C SER A 405 -13.62 0.02 -0.99
N THR A 406 -12.32 -0.14 -0.73
CA THR A 406 -11.38 1.00 -0.66
C THR A 406 -11.24 1.69 -2.00
N GLY A 407 -11.16 0.95 -3.11
CA GLY A 407 -11.20 1.54 -4.45
C GLY A 407 -12.42 2.44 -4.67
N ARG A 408 -13.61 1.94 -4.28
CA ARG A 408 -14.85 2.70 -4.37
C ARG A 408 -14.85 3.94 -3.47
N LEU A 409 -14.50 3.77 -2.19
CA LEU A 409 -14.42 4.88 -1.23
C LEU A 409 -13.41 5.94 -1.69
N MET A 410 -12.26 5.54 -2.23
CA MET A 410 -11.21 6.46 -2.67
C MET A 410 -11.63 7.29 -3.88
N VAL A 411 -12.23 6.68 -4.92
CA VAL A 411 -12.73 7.45 -6.07
C VAL A 411 -13.71 8.52 -5.56
N HIS A 412 -14.71 8.12 -4.77
CA HIS A 412 -15.73 9.03 -4.30
C HIS A 412 -15.21 10.11 -3.34
N ALA A 413 -14.45 9.72 -2.33
CA ALA A 413 -13.89 10.63 -1.33
C ALA A 413 -12.83 11.58 -1.90
N SER A 414 -12.10 11.19 -2.96
CA SER A 414 -11.09 12.05 -3.58
C SER A 414 -11.67 13.33 -4.20
N TRP A 415 -12.97 13.35 -4.51
CA TRP A 415 -13.61 14.50 -5.16
C TRP A 415 -13.63 15.73 -4.24
N ASN A 416 -13.99 15.52 -2.97
CA ASN A 416 -14.07 16.54 -1.93
C ASN A 416 -13.63 15.95 -0.58
N PRO A 417 -12.32 15.71 -0.38
CA PRO A 417 -11.83 15.02 0.80
C PRO A 417 -11.92 15.90 2.05
N GLY A 418 -12.28 15.31 3.19
CA GLY A 418 -12.36 16.00 4.47
C GLY A 418 -11.00 16.28 5.15
N ALA A 419 -9.93 15.64 4.68
CA ALA A 419 -8.57 15.81 5.18
C ALA A 419 -7.53 15.35 4.15
N ALA A 420 -6.26 15.70 4.37
CA ALA A 420 -5.13 15.25 3.56
C ALA A 420 -4.73 13.79 3.85
N ALA A 421 -5.13 13.24 5.00
CA ALA A 421 -5.03 11.80 5.30
C ALA A 421 -6.35 11.33 5.92
N LEU A 422 -6.87 10.19 5.43
CA LEU A 422 -8.13 9.59 5.86
C LEU A 422 -7.96 8.08 6.05
N TRP A 423 -8.55 7.53 7.11
CA TRP A 423 -8.52 6.08 7.38
C TRP A 423 -9.79 5.42 6.88
N LEU A 424 -9.62 4.35 6.10
CA LEU A 424 -10.69 3.51 5.57
C LEU A 424 -10.80 2.23 6.40
N SER A 425 -11.24 2.37 7.64
CA SER A 425 -11.32 1.27 8.62
C SER A 425 -12.47 0.28 8.33
N HIS A 426 -12.56 -0.80 9.12
CA HIS A 426 -13.56 -1.85 8.91
C HIS A 426 -15.02 -1.36 9.03
N ASP A 427 -15.27 -0.34 9.83
CA ASP A 427 -16.58 0.27 10.02
C ASP A 427 -17.11 0.92 8.74
N ILE A 428 -16.30 1.74 8.06
CA ILE A 428 -16.73 2.40 6.83
C ILE A 428 -16.84 1.43 5.66
N ILE A 429 -16.00 0.40 5.62
CA ILE A 429 -16.13 -0.70 4.65
C ILE A 429 -17.45 -1.44 4.88
N ALA A 430 -17.77 -1.82 6.11
CA ALA A 430 -19.03 -2.49 6.42
C ALA A 430 -20.26 -1.62 6.09
N ARG A 431 -20.19 -0.30 6.34
CA ARG A 431 -21.23 0.65 5.93
C ARG A 431 -21.39 0.72 4.42
N LEU A 432 -20.29 0.76 3.66
CA LEU A 432 -20.35 0.77 2.20
C LEU A 432 -21.09 -0.46 1.70
N LEU A 433 -20.75 -1.66 2.20
CA LEU A 433 -21.36 -2.91 1.75
C LEU A 433 -22.86 -3.02 2.02
N HIS A 434 -23.38 -2.26 2.97
CA HIS A 434 -24.82 -2.16 3.24
C HIS A 434 -25.52 -1.10 2.36
N ASP A 435 -24.77 -0.16 1.79
CA ASP A 435 -25.27 0.95 1.00
C ASP A 435 -25.43 0.59 -0.48
N GLU A 436 -26.28 1.32 -1.21
CA GLU A 436 -26.43 1.16 -2.66
C GLU A 436 -25.09 1.35 -3.39
N LEU A 437 -24.25 2.27 -2.90
CA LEU A 437 -22.91 2.48 -3.42
C LEU A 437 -22.07 1.20 -3.32
N GLY A 438 -22.26 0.33 -2.33
CA GLY A 438 -21.53 -0.94 -2.18
C GLY A 438 -22.02 -2.10 -3.04
N THR A 439 -23.08 -1.90 -3.84
CA THR A 439 -23.68 -2.98 -4.64
C THR A 439 -22.64 -3.70 -5.51
N GLY A 440 -22.72 -5.03 -5.50
CA GLY A 440 -21.87 -5.92 -6.31
C GLY A 440 -20.50 -6.27 -5.71
N ILE A 441 -20.18 -5.84 -4.49
CA ILE A 441 -18.90 -6.20 -3.85
C ILE A 441 -18.95 -7.59 -3.16
N ILE A 442 -20.02 -7.89 -2.41
CA ILE A 442 -20.18 -9.13 -1.62
C ILE A 442 -21.07 -10.18 -2.27
#